data_AF-A0A4Q3BJ70-F1
#
_entry.id   AF-A0A4Q3BJ70-F1
#
_cell.length_a   1.000
_cell.length_b   1.000
_cell.length_c   1.000
_cell.angle_alpha   90.00
_cell.angle_beta   90.00
_cell.angle_gamma   90.00
#
_symmetry.space_group_name_H-M   'P 1'
#
loop_
_entity.id
_entity.type
_entity.pdbx_description
1 polymer ?
#
loop_
_entity_poly.entity_id
_entity_poly.type
_entity_poly.pdbx_seq_one_letter_code
_entity_poly.pdbx_strand_id
1 'polypeptide(L)'
;MSFSLLLLSCAGTKNYSPLKKYPKKVLQQDFSLLRNILEKKHPSLYWYTSQDSMNFYFDKYFSAIKDSMTEQQFTWHILAPLVDKINCGHTSVGSSKAYRKWVQGKTLPSFPLYFKVWNDTMAATGNINRKDTIFKRGTVVTSINGLSTQQLID
;
A
#
# COMPACT_ATOMS: atom_id res chain seq x y z
N MET A 1 4.07 39.66 42.66
CA MET A 1 4.69 38.41 42.17
C MET A 1 4.15 38.14 40.78
N SER A 2 4.91 38.44 39.73
CA SER A 2 4.52 38.15 38.34
C SER A 2 4.98 36.76 37.96
N PHE A 3 4.03 35.89 37.60
CA PHE A 3 4.30 34.57 37.04
C PHE A 3 4.45 34.72 35.52
N SER A 4 5.69 34.70 35.02
CA SER A 4 5.95 34.67 33.59
C SER A 4 5.78 33.24 33.06
N LEU A 5 4.71 33.01 32.30
CA LEU A 5 4.44 31.75 31.62
C LEU A 5 5.26 31.71 30.31
N LEU A 6 6.34 30.92 30.30
CA LEU A 6 7.14 30.69 29.10
C LEU A 6 6.43 29.68 28.18
N LEU A 7 5.77 30.20 27.14
CA LEU A 7 5.23 29.38 26.04
C LEU A 7 6.37 28.96 25.11
N LEU A 8 7.00 27.82 25.39
CA LEU A 8 7.90 27.16 24.47
C LEU A 8 7.10 26.55 23.31
N SER A 9 7.10 27.23 22.16
CA SER A 9 6.59 26.67 20.91
C SER A 9 7.56 25.60 20.41
N CYS A 10 7.20 24.33 20.58
CA CYS A 10 7.88 23.23 19.90
C CYS A 10 7.57 23.31 18.40
N ALA A 11 8.45 23.96 17.63
CA ALA A 11 8.47 23.81 16.19
C ALA A 11 8.91 22.38 15.85
N GLY A 12 7.95 21.45 15.81
CA GLY A 12 8.20 20.07 15.41
C GLY A 12 8.78 20.02 14.00
N THR A 13 9.89 19.30 13.82
CA THR A 13 10.50 19.14 12.50
C THR A 13 9.49 18.55 11.52
N LYS A 14 9.28 19.20 10.37
CA LYS A 14 8.39 18.76 9.27
C LYS A 14 8.92 17.53 8.51
N ASN A 15 9.70 16.69 9.17
CA ASN A 15 10.28 15.51 8.56
C ASN A 15 9.26 14.38 8.56
N TYR A 16 9.13 13.71 7.43
CA TYR A 16 8.30 12.53 7.31
C TYR A 16 8.79 11.43 8.27
N SER A 17 7.86 10.77 8.96
CA SER A 17 8.14 9.56 9.74
C SER A 17 7.25 8.42 9.22
N PRO A 18 7.82 7.28 8.78
CA PRO A 18 7.04 6.13 8.32
C PRO A 18 6.25 5.46 9.45
N LEU A 19 6.65 5.72 10.71
CA LEU A 19 5.97 5.22 11.91
C LEU A 19 4.91 6.20 12.43
N LYS A 20 4.74 7.36 11.79
CA LYS A 20 3.68 8.30 12.15
C LYS A 20 2.33 7.61 11.96
N LYS A 21 1.54 7.62 13.04
CA LYS A 21 0.18 7.09 13.08
C LYS A 21 -0.82 8.22 12.88
N TYR A 22 -1.93 7.92 12.22
CA TYR A 22 -3.02 8.86 11.97
C TYR A 22 -4.28 8.40 12.70
N PRO A 23 -5.05 9.34 13.32
CA PRO A 23 -6.33 9.00 13.94
C PRO A 23 -7.30 8.43 12.91
N LYS A 24 -8.13 7.46 13.33
CA LYS A 24 -9.14 6.80 12.49
C LYS A 24 -9.98 7.80 11.69
N LYS A 25 -10.45 8.86 12.35
CA LYS A 25 -11.32 9.89 11.76
C LYS A 25 -10.69 10.57 10.54
N VAL A 26 -9.40 10.88 10.61
CA VAL A 26 -8.66 11.51 9.49
C VAL A 26 -8.59 10.56 8.30
N LEU A 27 -8.26 9.30 8.55
CA LEU A 27 -8.19 8.28 7.49
C LEU A 27 -9.55 7.99 6.86
N GLN A 28 -10.61 7.98 7.67
CA GLN A 28 -11.98 7.84 7.18
C GLN A 28 -12.41 9.03 6.31
N GLN A 29 -12.03 10.25 6.68
CA GLN A 29 -12.30 11.44 5.86
C GLN A 29 -11.60 11.35 4.50
N ASP A 30 -10.32 10.97 4.48
CA ASP A 30 -9.56 10.76 3.24
C ASP A 30 -10.19 9.64 2.38
N PHE A 31 -10.63 8.54 3.00
CA PHE A 31 -11.32 7.46 2.30
C PHE A 31 -12.66 7.93 1.70
N SER A 32 -13.47 8.67 2.45
CA SER A 32 -14.74 9.21 1.95
C SER A 32 -14.53 10.17 0.78
N LEU A 33 -13.47 10.98 0.82
CA LEU A 33 -13.09 11.84 -0.29
C LEU A 33 -12.71 11.00 -1.53
N LEU A 34 -11.89 9.96 -1.35
CA LEU A 34 -11.53 9.05 -2.44
C LEU A 34 -12.77 8.41 -3.07
N ARG A 35 -13.67 7.83 -2.26
CA ARG A 35 -14.93 7.24 -2.74
C ARG A 35 -15.72 8.24 -3.58
N ASN A 36 -15.91 9.46 -3.07
CA ASN A 36 -16.65 10.51 -3.77
C ASN A 36 -16.02 10.87 -5.13
N ILE A 37 -14.69 10.96 -5.19
CA ILE A 37 -13.96 11.23 -6.44
C ILE A 37 -14.14 10.08 -7.43
N LEU A 38 -13.98 8.83 -6.98
CA LEU A 38 -14.16 7.65 -7.83
C LEU A 38 -15.58 7.60 -8.40
N GLU A 39 -16.61 7.71 -7.56
CA GLU A 39 -18.02 7.68 -7.97
C GLU A 39 -18.36 8.78 -8.99
N LYS A 40 -17.74 9.96 -8.88
CA LYS A 40 -18.02 11.09 -9.77
C LYS A 40 -17.18 11.15 -11.03
N LYS A 41 -15.97 10.58 -11.02
CA LYS A 41 -14.94 10.86 -12.04
C LYS A 41 -14.35 9.63 -12.69
N HIS A 42 -14.49 8.44 -12.10
CA HIS A 42 -13.87 7.25 -12.65
C HIS A 42 -14.77 6.62 -13.73
N PRO A 43 -14.38 6.62 -15.02
CA PRO A 43 -15.27 6.27 -16.13
C PRO A 43 -15.72 4.81 -16.12
N SER A 44 -14.89 3.91 -15.59
CA SER A 44 -15.12 2.47 -15.59
C SER A 44 -15.35 1.88 -14.20
N LEU A 45 -15.77 2.70 -13.21
CA LEU A 45 -15.85 2.25 -11.81
C LEU A 45 -16.68 0.98 -11.63
N TYR A 46 -17.73 0.83 -12.44
CA TYR A 46 -18.69 -0.27 -12.35
C TYR A 46 -18.68 -1.23 -13.55
N TRP A 47 -17.67 -1.16 -14.43
CA TRP A 47 -17.66 -1.97 -15.66
C TRP A 47 -17.33 -3.44 -15.40
N TYR A 48 -16.38 -3.70 -14.50
CA TYR A 48 -15.89 -5.05 -14.20
C TYR A 48 -16.34 -5.55 -12.82
N THR A 49 -16.86 -4.66 -11.99
CA THR A 49 -17.44 -5.00 -10.68
C THR A 49 -18.73 -4.22 -10.54
N SER A 50 -19.84 -4.93 -10.29
CA SER A 50 -21.16 -4.30 -10.22
C SER A 50 -21.21 -3.22 -9.15
N GLN A 51 -22.13 -2.26 -9.31
CA GLN A 51 -22.30 -1.18 -8.35
C GLN A 51 -22.55 -1.68 -6.92
N ASP A 52 -23.39 -2.70 -6.75
CA ASP A 52 -23.67 -3.31 -5.44
C ASP A 52 -22.40 -3.93 -4.83
N SER A 53 -21.61 -4.65 -5.63
CA SER A 53 -20.33 -5.23 -5.19
C SER A 53 -19.32 -4.13 -4.82
N MET A 54 -19.22 -3.08 -5.62
CA MET A 54 -18.33 -1.94 -5.32
C MET A 54 -18.75 -1.21 -4.05
N ASN A 55 -20.04 -0.98 -3.85
CA ASN A 55 -20.57 -0.39 -2.61
C ASN A 55 -20.23 -1.25 -1.40
N PHE A 56 -20.41 -2.57 -1.50
CA PHE A 56 -19.98 -3.51 -0.47
C PHE A 56 -18.48 -3.39 -0.17
N TYR A 57 -17.62 -3.32 -1.19
CA TYR A 57 -16.17 -3.16 -0.97
C TYR A 57 -15.82 -1.80 -0.36
N PHE A 58 -16.46 -0.71 -0.77
CA PHE A 58 -16.28 0.59 -0.14
C PHE A 58 -16.59 0.53 1.36
N ASP A 59 -17.72 -0.06 1.73
CA ASP A 59 -18.16 -0.14 3.13
C ASP A 59 -17.28 -1.10 3.95
N LYS A 60 -16.88 -2.22 3.34
CA LYS A 60 -15.94 -3.20 3.93
C LYS A 60 -14.61 -2.52 4.27
N TYR A 61 -13.99 -1.83 3.32
CA TYR A 61 -12.68 -1.20 3.54
C TYR A 61 -12.76 0.04 4.42
N PHE A 62 -13.85 0.82 4.36
CA PHE A 62 -14.09 1.92 5.30
C PHE A 62 -14.18 1.43 6.75
N SER A 63 -14.88 0.32 6.97
CA SER A 63 -15.04 -0.29 8.30
C SER A 63 -13.74 -0.93 8.80
N ALA A 64 -12.89 -1.40 7.89
CA ALA A 64 -11.59 -1.99 8.21
C ALA A 64 -10.53 -0.94 8.66
N ILE A 65 -10.80 0.36 8.51
CA ILE A 65 -9.91 1.42 9.00
C ILE A 65 -9.84 1.36 10.52
N LYS A 66 -8.68 0.93 11.03
CA LYS A 66 -8.37 0.87 12.45
C LYS A 66 -7.87 2.22 12.93
N ASP A 67 -7.99 2.45 14.23
CA ASP A 67 -7.34 3.62 14.80
C ASP A 67 -5.83 3.51 14.73
N SER A 68 -5.17 4.65 14.57
CA SER A 68 -3.72 4.77 14.66
C SER A 68 -2.95 3.93 13.61
N MET A 69 -3.43 3.88 12.36
CA MET A 69 -2.67 3.31 11.23
C MET A 69 -1.58 4.26 10.72
N THR A 70 -0.47 3.70 10.23
CA THR A 70 0.52 4.46 9.46
C THR A 70 0.04 4.68 8.02
N GLU A 71 0.68 5.60 7.28
CA GLU A 71 0.40 5.79 5.85
C GLU A 71 0.56 4.48 5.07
N GLN A 72 1.64 3.73 5.32
CA GLN A 72 1.88 2.44 4.65
C GLN A 72 0.78 1.43 4.95
N GLN A 73 0.31 1.36 6.20
CA GLN A 73 -0.78 0.46 6.57
C GLN A 73 -2.10 0.84 5.89
N PHE A 74 -2.42 2.14 5.85
CA PHE A 74 -3.62 2.62 5.16
C PHE A 74 -3.53 2.35 3.64
N THR A 75 -2.39 2.65 3.01
CA THR A 75 -2.16 2.39 1.60
C THR A 75 -2.31 0.91 1.25
N TRP A 76 -1.58 0.01 1.94
CA TRP A 76 -1.49 -1.39 1.52
C TRP A 76 -2.60 -2.29 2.06
N HIS A 77 -3.20 -1.97 3.20
CA HIS A 77 -4.27 -2.81 3.78
C HIS A 77 -5.67 -2.29 3.47
N ILE A 78 -5.83 -1.02 3.11
CA ILE A 78 -7.15 -0.41 2.86
C ILE A 78 -7.29 0.02 1.40
N LEU A 79 -6.43 0.93 0.92
CA LEU A 79 -6.65 1.56 -0.38
C LEU A 79 -6.29 0.65 -1.56
N ALA A 80 -5.12 0.02 -1.55
CA ALA A 80 -4.66 -0.86 -2.62
C ALA A 80 -5.65 -2.01 -2.90
N PRO A 81 -6.10 -2.79 -1.89
CA PRO A 81 -7.03 -3.87 -2.14
C PRO A 81 -8.46 -3.40 -2.45
N LEU A 82 -8.85 -2.15 -2.12
CA LEU A 82 -10.09 -1.55 -2.62
C LEU A 82 -9.99 -1.23 -4.12
N VAL A 83 -8.92 -0.52 -4.53
CA VAL A 83 -8.72 -0.11 -5.93
C VAL A 83 -8.57 -1.31 -6.85
N ASP A 84 -7.96 -2.39 -6.38
CA ASP A 84 -7.91 -3.69 -7.06
C ASP A 84 -9.30 -4.17 -7.51
N LYS A 85 -10.34 -3.99 -6.68
CA LYS A 85 -11.71 -4.41 -7.03
C LYS A 85 -12.33 -3.62 -8.17
N ILE A 86 -11.75 -2.50 -8.58
CA ILE A 86 -12.20 -1.78 -9.77
C ILE A 86 -11.79 -2.52 -11.05
N ASN A 87 -10.77 -3.39 -10.99
CA ASN A 87 -10.21 -4.12 -12.12
C ASN A 87 -9.79 -3.19 -13.29
N CYS A 88 -9.13 -2.07 -12.97
CA CYS A 88 -8.65 -1.10 -13.95
C CYS A 88 -7.13 -0.90 -13.88
N GLY A 89 -6.41 -1.24 -14.95
CA GLY A 89 -4.95 -1.11 -15.02
C GLY A 89 -4.41 0.33 -14.98
N HIS A 90 -5.28 1.35 -15.07
CA HIS A 90 -4.90 2.77 -15.01
C HIS A 90 -5.18 3.41 -13.65
N THR A 91 -5.76 2.66 -12.71
CA THR A 91 -6.13 3.17 -11.39
C THR A 91 -5.29 2.46 -10.36
N SER A 92 -4.40 3.22 -9.71
CA SER A 92 -3.47 2.70 -8.72
C SER A 92 -3.34 3.65 -7.53
N VAL A 93 -2.91 3.10 -6.39
CA VAL A 93 -2.65 3.89 -5.19
C VAL A 93 -1.15 4.22 -5.13
N GLY A 94 -0.84 5.51 -5.14
CA GLY A 94 0.53 6.00 -4.97
C GLY A 94 0.82 6.45 -3.54
N SER A 95 2.09 6.40 -3.14
CA SER A 95 2.53 6.96 -1.85
C SER A 95 2.51 8.50 -1.87
N SER A 96 2.39 9.12 -0.70
CA SER A 96 2.38 10.58 -0.58
C SER A 96 3.68 11.22 -1.08
N LYS A 97 3.61 12.52 -1.43
CA LYS A 97 4.80 13.31 -1.79
C LYS A 97 5.85 13.28 -0.67
N ALA A 98 5.41 13.28 0.59
CA ALA A 98 6.28 13.24 1.75
C ALA A 98 7.02 11.90 1.87
N TYR A 99 6.32 10.78 1.68
CA TYR A 99 6.94 9.46 1.62
C TYR A 99 7.97 9.37 0.50
N ARG A 100 7.60 9.78 -0.73
CA ARG A 100 8.51 9.74 -1.89
C ARG A 100 9.79 10.54 -1.67
N LYS A 101 9.69 11.72 -1.05
CA LYS A 101 10.87 12.52 -0.67
C LYS A 101 11.69 11.82 0.41
N TRP A 102 11.05 11.16 1.37
CA TRP A 102 11.73 10.47 2.46
C TRP A 102 12.49 9.21 2.01
N VAL A 103 11.97 8.45 1.04
CA VAL A 103 12.65 7.25 0.52
C VAL A 103 13.75 7.55 -0.48
N GLN A 104 13.83 8.79 -0.99
CA GLN A 104 14.82 9.16 -1.98
C GLN A 104 16.25 8.89 -1.46
N GLY A 105 17.03 8.12 -2.22
CA GLY A 105 18.40 7.74 -1.86
C GLY A 105 18.51 6.70 -0.74
N LYS A 106 17.40 6.10 -0.28
CA LYS A 106 17.40 5.07 0.76
C LYS A 106 17.20 3.69 0.17
N THR A 107 17.98 2.73 0.66
CA THR A 107 17.71 1.30 0.45
C THR A 107 16.75 0.84 1.53
N LEU A 108 15.53 0.48 1.15
CA LEU A 108 14.56 -0.12 2.05
C LEU A 108 14.70 -1.65 2.01
N PRO A 109 14.40 -2.36 3.10
CA PRO A 109 14.26 -3.81 3.05
C PRO A 109 13.22 -4.20 1.99
N SER A 110 13.62 -5.06 1.06
CA SER A 110 12.75 -5.62 0.03
C SER A 110 13.00 -7.12 -0.07
N PHE A 111 12.04 -7.83 -0.66
CA PHE A 111 12.26 -9.21 -1.02
C PHE A 111 13.41 -9.29 -2.04
N PRO A 112 14.39 -10.20 -1.86
CA PRO A 112 15.67 -10.12 -2.59
C PRO A 112 15.63 -10.72 -4.01
N LEU A 113 14.60 -11.51 -4.33
CA LEU A 113 14.47 -12.13 -5.65
C LEU A 113 13.46 -11.38 -6.52
N TYR A 114 13.78 -11.29 -7.80
CA TYR A 114 12.84 -10.88 -8.83
C TYR A 114 12.25 -12.12 -9.48
N PHE A 115 10.96 -12.06 -9.81
CA PHE A 115 10.25 -13.16 -10.43
C PHE A 115 9.68 -12.78 -11.78
N LYS A 116 9.59 -13.76 -12.68
CA LYS A 116 8.65 -13.74 -13.80
C LYS A 116 7.57 -14.76 -13.47
N VAL A 117 6.32 -14.32 -13.61
CA VAL A 117 5.14 -15.15 -13.38
C VAL A 117 4.40 -15.29 -14.70
N TRP A 118 4.02 -16.52 -15.05
CA TRP A 118 3.16 -16.82 -16.20
C TRP A 118 2.33 -18.06 -15.90
N ASN A 119 1.01 -17.96 -16.10
CA ASN A 119 0.05 -19.00 -15.73
C ASN A 119 0.21 -19.43 -14.26
N ASP A 120 0.58 -20.68 -14.03
CA ASP A 120 0.82 -21.34 -12.75
C ASP A 120 2.29 -21.36 -12.33
N THR A 121 3.17 -20.75 -13.13
CA THR A 121 4.61 -20.86 -13.00
C THR A 121 5.23 -19.53 -12.56
N MET A 122 6.10 -19.62 -11.54
CA MET A 122 6.92 -18.53 -11.05
C MET A 122 8.39 -18.93 -11.10
N ALA A 123 9.23 -18.14 -11.77
CA ALA A 123 10.67 -18.40 -11.84
C ALA A 123 11.49 -17.17 -11.45
N ALA A 124 12.58 -17.40 -10.71
CA ALA A 124 13.53 -16.37 -10.34
C ALA A 124 14.25 -15.81 -11.57
N THR A 125 14.19 -14.51 -11.77
CA THR A 125 14.86 -13.80 -12.88
C THR A 125 16.09 -13.03 -12.45
N GLY A 126 16.20 -12.73 -11.15
CA GLY A 126 17.36 -12.05 -10.59
C GLY A 126 17.38 -12.10 -9.08
N ASN A 127 18.54 -11.75 -8.51
CA ASN A 127 18.77 -11.65 -7.09
C ASN A 127 19.51 -10.34 -6.82
N ILE A 128 19.04 -9.56 -5.85
CA ILE A 128 19.71 -8.34 -5.39
C ILE A 128 21.09 -8.70 -4.82
N ASN A 129 21.20 -9.86 -4.15
CA ASN A 129 22.49 -10.41 -3.75
C ASN A 129 23.19 -11.07 -4.95
N ARG A 130 24.08 -10.33 -5.60
CA ARG A 130 24.85 -10.79 -6.77
C ARG A 130 25.87 -11.89 -6.47
N LYS A 131 26.18 -12.16 -5.20
CA LYS A 131 27.13 -13.21 -4.77
C LYS A 131 26.44 -14.55 -4.48
N ASP A 132 25.12 -14.58 -4.50
CA ASP A 132 24.35 -15.81 -4.29
C ASP A 132 24.52 -16.76 -5.49
N THR A 133 25.01 -17.97 -5.21
CA THR A 133 25.23 -19.02 -6.22
C THR A 133 24.14 -20.09 -6.22
N ILE A 134 23.24 -20.05 -5.24
CA ILE A 134 22.16 -21.03 -5.04
C ILE A 134 21.00 -20.70 -5.98
N PHE A 135 20.52 -19.45 -5.94
CA PHE A 135 19.37 -19.03 -6.76
C PHE A 135 19.83 -18.47 -8.11
N LYS A 136 19.87 -19.35 -9.11
CA LYS A 136 20.23 -18.99 -10.49
C LYS A 136 19.00 -18.46 -11.24
N ARG A 137 19.26 -17.65 -12.27
CA ARG A 137 18.21 -17.22 -13.19
C ARG A 137 17.54 -18.45 -13.83
N GLY A 138 16.21 -18.50 -13.78
CA GLY A 138 15.41 -19.62 -14.25
C GLY A 138 15.04 -20.63 -13.16
N THR A 139 15.51 -20.49 -11.92
CA THR A 139 15.08 -21.35 -10.81
C THR A 139 13.57 -21.24 -10.62
N VAL A 140 12.86 -22.35 -10.84
CA VAL A 140 11.41 -22.44 -10.62
C VAL A 140 11.14 -22.44 -9.12
N VAL A 141 10.25 -21.56 -8.70
CA VAL A 141 9.77 -21.54 -7.32
C VAL A 141 8.59 -22.50 -7.23
N THR A 142 8.63 -23.40 -6.26
CA THR A 142 7.55 -24.35 -5.97
C THR A 142 6.71 -23.92 -4.76
N SER A 143 7.35 -23.30 -3.77
CA SER A 143 6.69 -22.69 -2.62
C SER A 143 7.53 -21.61 -1.96
N ILE A 144 6.86 -20.69 -1.24
CA ILE A 144 7.49 -19.72 -0.32
C ILE A 144 6.76 -19.83 1.02
N ASN A 145 7.51 -20.09 2.09
CA ASN A 145 6.95 -20.24 3.45
C ASN A 145 5.79 -21.26 3.54
N GLY A 146 5.88 -22.36 2.78
CA GLY A 146 4.85 -23.41 2.76
C GLY A 146 3.63 -23.11 1.88
N LEU A 147 3.52 -21.90 1.30
CA LEU A 147 2.51 -21.58 0.30
C LEU A 147 3.00 -22.01 -1.08
N SER A 148 2.23 -22.84 -1.78
CA SER A 148 2.56 -23.25 -3.15
C SER A 148 2.55 -22.05 -4.09
N THR A 149 3.26 -22.17 -5.22
CA THR A 149 3.26 -21.13 -6.25
C THR A 149 1.85 -20.77 -6.72
N GLN A 150 0.95 -21.76 -6.84
CA GLN A 150 -0.45 -21.51 -7.18
C GLN A 150 -1.12 -20.60 -6.14
N GLN A 151 -0.96 -20.92 -4.84
CA GLN A 151 -1.52 -20.12 -3.74
C GLN A 151 -0.94 -18.70 -3.63
N LEU A 152 0.24 -18.45 -4.22
CA LEU A 152 0.88 -17.14 -4.22
C LEU A 152 0.48 -16.27 -5.41
N ILE A 153 0.03 -16.90 -6.50
CA ILE A 153 -0.40 -16.22 -7.73
C ILE A 153 -1.89 -15.87 -7.67
N ASP A 154 -2.70 -16.72 -7.01
CA ASP A 154 -4.15 -16.55 -6.81
C ASP A 154 -4.52 -15.42 -5.83
#